data_AF-A0A1Y1JWE5-F1
#
_entry.id   AF-A0A1Y1JWE5-F1
#
_cell.length_a   1.000
_cell.length_b   1.000
_cell.length_c   1.000
_cell.angle_alpha   90.00
_cell.angle_beta   90.00
_cell.angle_gamma   90.00
#
_symmetry.space_group_name_H-M   'P 1'
#
loop_
_entity.id
_entity.type
_entity.pdbx_description
1 polymer ?
#
loop_
_entity_poly.entity_id
_entity_poly.type
_entity_poly.pdbx_seq_one_letter_code
_entity_poly.pdbx_strand_id
1 'polypeptide(L)'
;MRKSIYEIVVYFPQCKLVLDEKPKEITDYTHPGKWAKICIANTHNTKLSHLNVHNRNPQDICNQVMEYLAYVNASTKESLNEFGCEYLYYWIYELLHHKDNIDITVQVDEVYDELLNIFIKGYKDLRFEGDIKILRCLKNGIKEIDFPKIRAIYDMYNKIITHTYRNVDNFKDVVDMMNKHNKKMETLNGEISKSPITIPCKSNIAAHIIITLLVTLLICIFIFVLLKVKYHIICMYFCYFSECGLWIRSVIPWRRKLWDNKDDEKNIYHDPQISSSMLRDCRYNISYNYQ
;
A
#
# COMPACT_ATOMS: atom_id res chain seq x y z
N MET A 1 -14.27 23.76 7.79
CA MET A 1 -12.94 24.32 7.46
C MET A 1 -11.88 23.32 7.89
N ARG A 2 -10.92 23.00 7.02
CA ARG A 2 -9.77 22.18 7.38
C ARG A 2 -8.90 23.03 8.30
N LYS A 3 -8.60 22.55 9.51
CA LYS A 3 -7.73 23.30 10.44
C LYS A 3 -6.35 23.49 9.83
N SER A 4 -5.68 24.58 10.17
CA SER A 4 -4.30 24.76 9.71
C SER A 4 -3.38 23.78 10.45
N ILE A 5 -2.31 23.33 9.81
CA ILE A 5 -1.32 22.46 10.45
C ILE A 5 -0.71 23.15 11.69
N TYR A 6 -0.62 24.48 11.69
CA TYR A 6 -0.09 25.25 12.82
C TYR A 6 -0.98 25.14 14.06
N GLU A 7 -2.30 25.19 13.90
CA GLU A 7 -3.25 25.04 15.01
C GLU A 7 -3.08 23.67 15.68
N ILE A 8 -2.79 22.64 14.89
CA ILE A 8 -2.57 21.28 15.37
C ILE A 8 -1.26 21.20 16.18
N VAL A 9 -0.17 21.74 15.65
CA VAL A 9 1.17 21.62 16.24
C VAL A 9 1.30 22.36 17.58
N VAL A 10 0.53 23.44 17.81
CA VAL A 10 0.53 24.16 19.11
C VAL A 10 0.22 23.23 20.28
N TYR A 11 -0.63 22.22 20.08
CA TYR A 11 -1.08 21.31 21.15
C TYR A 11 -0.22 20.05 21.30
N PHE A 12 0.74 19.82 20.39
CA PHE A 12 1.59 18.62 20.43
C PHE A 12 2.39 18.47 21.73
N PRO A 13 2.97 19.51 22.36
CA PRO A 13 3.64 19.34 23.65
C PRO A 13 2.71 18.84 24.74
N GLN A 14 1.48 19.34 24.77
CA GLN A 14 0.52 18.94 25.78
C GLN A 14 0.14 17.47 25.59
N CYS A 15 -0.10 17.06 24.35
CA CYS A 15 -0.37 15.67 24.00
C CYS A 15 0.84 14.76 24.32
N LYS A 16 2.05 15.24 24.04
CA LYS A 16 3.32 14.58 24.37
C LYS A 16 3.45 14.33 25.85
N LEU A 17 3.25 15.36 26.68
CA LEU A 17 3.32 15.23 28.14
C LEU A 17 2.34 14.16 28.64
N VAL A 18 1.10 14.20 28.16
CA VAL A 18 0.06 13.22 28.54
C VAL A 18 0.43 11.80 28.11
N LEU A 19 1.03 11.62 26.94
CA LEU A 19 1.51 10.32 26.45
C LEU A 19 2.72 9.81 27.24
N ASP A 20 3.68 10.69 27.54
CA ASP A 20 4.91 10.37 28.26
C ASP A 20 4.65 10.00 29.74
N GLU A 21 3.56 10.51 30.33
CA GLU A 21 3.08 10.12 31.65
C GLU A 21 2.46 8.71 31.70
N LYS A 22 2.13 8.11 30.55
CA LYS A 22 1.52 6.76 30.52
C LYS A 22 2.59 5.67 30.74
N PRO A 23 2.20 4.52 31.34
CA PRO A 23 3.12 3.42 31.58
C PRO A 23 3.83 2.99 30.30
N LYS A 24 5.17 2.96 30.34
CA LYS A 24 6.00 2.59 29.20
C LYS A 24 6.16 1.07 29.05
N GLU A 25 5.92 0.32 30.12
CA GLU A 25 6.07 -1.12 30.20
C GLU A 25 4.91 -1.70 31.01
N ILE A 26 4.47 -2.90 30.65
CA ILE A 26 3.53 -3.67 31.45
C ILE A 26 4.32 -4.31 32.60
N THR A 27 4.05 -3.85 33.82
CA THR A 27 4.80 -4.31 35.01
C THR A 27 4.26 -5.60 35.61
N ASP A 28 2.99 -5.93 35.39
CA ASP A 28 2.35 -7.15 35.89
C ASP A 28 1.70 -7.94 34.75
N TYR A 29 2.37 -9.00 34.31
CA TYR A 29 1.85 -9.94 33.31
C TYR A 29 0.91 -11.00 33.90
N THR A 30 0.88 -11.16 35.23
CA THR A 30 0.00 -12.12 35.90
C THR A 30 -1.41 -11.57 36.07
N HIS A 31 -1.52 -10.28 36.39
CA HIS A 31 -2.79 -9.57 36.52
C HIS A 31 -2.76 -8.25 35.73
N PRO A 32 -2.60 -8.32 34.40
CA PRO A 32 -2.47 -7.12 33.58
C PRO A 32 -3.74 -6.27 33.65
N GLY A 33 -3.56 -4.96 33.61
CA GLY A 33 -4.65 -4.01 33.44
C GLY A 33 -5.50 -4.33 32.21
N LYS A 34 -6.72 -3.79 32.16
CA LYS A 34 -7.68 -4.07 31.07
C LYS A 34 -7.09 -3.85 29.68
N TRP A 35 -6.40 -2.72 29.48
CA TRP A 35 -5.73 -2.40 28.22
C TRP A 35 -4.53 -3.31 27.93
N ALA A 36 -3.69 -3.55 28.94
CA ALA A 36 -2.56 -4.46 28.83
C ALA A 36 -3.01 -5.87 28.39
N LYS A 37 -4.10 -6.39 28.96
CA LYS A 37 -4.68 -7.68 28.57
C LYS A 37 -5.11 -7.71 27.09
N ILE A 38 -5.75 -6.63 26.62
CA ILE A 38 -6.16 -6.49 25.22
C ILE A 38 -4.93 -6.44 24.31
N CYS A 39 -3.90 -5.68 24.68
CA CYS A 39 -2.67 -5.58 23.89
C CYS A 39 -1.90 -6.91 23.85
N ILE A 40 -1.80 -7.64 24.96
CA ILE A 40 -1.21 -8.98 25.03
C ILE A 40 -1.97 -9.96 24.13
N ALA A 41 -3.30 -9.89 24.09
CA ALA A 41 -4.11 -10.72 23.20
C ALA A 41 -3.88 -10.41 21.71
N ASN A 42 -3.33 -9.24 21.39
CA ASN A 42 -3.01 -8.81 20.02
C ASN A 42 -1.50 -8.88 19.71
N THR A 43 -0.68 -9.53 20.54
CA THR A 43 0.78 -9.63 20.31
C THR A 43 1.13 -10.34 18.99
N HIS A 44 0.26 -11.22 18.47
CA HIS A 44 0.46 -11.88 17.18
C HIS A 44 0.05 -11.04 15.97
N ASN A 45 -0.37 -9.79 16.17
CA ASN A 45 -0.76 -8.91 15.09
C ASN A 45 0.48 -8.46 14.30
N THR A 46 0.57 -8.89 13.04
CA THR A 46 1.73 -8.63 12.19
C THR A 46 1.98 -7.14 11.99
N LYS A 47 0.93 -6.31 11.95
CA LYS A 47 1.07 -4.85 11.82
C LYS A 47 1.72 -4.22 13.04
N LEU A 48 1.40 -4.70 14.24
CA LEU A 48 2.01 -4.18 15.47
C LEU A 48 3.45 -4.64 15.66
N SER A 49 3.88 -5.72 14.99
CA SER A 49 5.26 -6.22 15.12
C SER A 49 6.32 -5.17 14.75
N HIS A 50 5.96 -4.21 13.90
CA HIS A 50 6.80 -3.07 13.50
C HIS A 50 7.08 -2.09 14.64
N LEU A 51 6.29 -2.12 15.72
CA LEU A 51 6.48 -1.29 16.91
C LEU A 51 7.63 -1.77 17.80
N ASN A 52 8.40 -2.79 17.41
CA ASN A 52 9.58 -3.20 18.17
C ASN A 52 10.73 -2.19 18.03
N VAL A 53 10.58 -1.03 18.67
CA VAL A 53 11.50 0.12 18.58
C VAL A 53 12.01 0.48 19.98
N HIS A 54 13.25 0.97 20.07
CA HIS A 54 13.89 1.43 21.31
C HIS A 54 13.89 0.39 22.44
N ASN A 55 14.04 -0.90 22.09
CA ASN A 55 14.03 -2.04 23.03
C ASN A 55 12.71 -2.18 23.80
N ARG A 56 11.60 -1.63 23.29
CA ARG A 56 10.27 -1.81 23.86
C ARG A 56 9.51 -2.86 23.09
N ASN A 57 8.78 -3.72 23.80
CA ASN A 57 7.95 -4.71 23.13
C ASN A 57 6.72 -4.03 22.51
N PRO A 58 6.22 -4.52 21.36
CA PRO A 58 5.00 -4.00 20.72
C PRO A 58 3.80 -3.88 21.66
N GLN A 59 3.61 -4.85 22.56
CA GLN A 59 2.51 -4.87 23.53
C GLN A 59 2.61 -3.75 24.57
N ASP A 60 3.83 -3.35 24.95
CA ASP A 60 4.04 -2.26 25.92
C ASP A 60 3.72 -0.90 25.27
N ILE A 61 4.10 -0.73 24.00
CA ILE A 61 3.73 0.45 23.20
C ILE A 61 2.23 0.50 22.96
N CYS A 62 1.61 -0.63 22.57
CA CYS A 62 0.16 -0.74 22.45
C CYS A 62 -0.52 -0.31 23.76
N ASN A 63 -0.08 -0.81 24.92
CA ASN A 63 -0.66 -0.47 26.20
C ASN A 63 -0.56 1.04 26.49
N GLN A 64 0.60 1.64 26.26
CA GLN A 64 0.80 3.08 26.42
C GLN A 64 -0.17 3.89 25.53
N VAL A 65 -0.36 3.47 24.28
CA VAL A 65 -1.28 4.11 23.33
C VAL A 65 -2.73 3.95 23.77
N MET A 66 -3.14 2.77 24.25
CA MET A 66 -4.50 2.53 24.74
C MET A 66 -4.82 3.42 25.95
N GLU A 67 -3.91 3.51 26.91
CA GLU A 67 -4.06 4.38 28.09
C GLU A 67 -4.13 5.86 27.71
N TYR A 68 -3.34 6.27 26.71
CA TYR A 68 -3.39 7.62 26.15
C TYR A 68 -4.73 7.91 25.47
N LEU A 69 -5.18 7.03 24.57
CA LEU A 69 -6.45 7.18 23.86
C LEU A 69 -7.64 7.18 24.83
N ALA A 70 -7.63 6.32 25.85
CA ALA A 70 -8.65 6.30 26.88
C ALA A 70 -8.73 7.65 27.61
N TYR A 71 -7.58 8.22 27.98
CA TYR A 71 -7.49 9.52 28.64
C TYR A 71 -7.97 10.66 27.72
N VAL A 72 -7.51 10.68 26.47
CA VAL A 72 -7.90 11.69 25.48
C VAL A 72 -9.41 11.64 25.21
N ASN A 73 -9.98 10.44 25.09
CA ASN A 73 -11.41 10.24 24.86
C ASN A 73 -12.27 10.70 26.05
N ALA A 74 -11.81 10.41 27.27
CA ALA A 74 -12.49 10.78 28.51
C ALA A 74 -12.30 12.26 28.89
N SER A 75 -11.29 12.93 28.33
CA SER A 75 -10.98 14.32 28.64
C SER A 75 -12.17 15.25 28.39
N THR A 76 -12.41 16.16 29.34
CA THR A 76 -13.33 17.30 29.19
C THR A 76 -12.69 18.45 28.42
N LYS A 77 -11.35 18.48 28.31
CA LYS A 77 -10.62 19.48 27.52
C LYS A 77 -10.79 19.16 26.04
N GLU A 78 -11.56 19.99 25.35
CA GLU A 78 -11.86 19.86 23.92
C GLU A 78 -10.59 19.79 23.06
N SER A 79 -9.56 20.58 23.39
CA SER A 79 -8.30 20.58 22.67
C SER A 79 -7.60 19.22 22.64
N LEU A 80 -7.54 18.49 23.75
CA LEU A 80 -6.87 17.19 23.79
C LEU A 80 -7.63 16.15 22.95
N ASN A 81 -8.96 16.15 23.04
CA ASN A 81 -9.81 15.28 22.23
C ASN A 81 -9.70 15.61 20.74
N GLU A 82 -9.49 16.88 20.41
CA GLU A 82 -9.46 17.38 19.05
C GLU A 82 -8.11 17.20 18.35
N PHE A 83 -7.00 17.23 19.07
CA PHE A 83 -5.64 17.15 18.50
C PHE A 83 -4.86 15.91 18.92
N GLY A 84 -5.39 15.15 19.87
CA GLY A 84 -4.68 14.02 20.47
C GLY A 84 -4.42 12.88 19.48
N CYS A 85 -5.29 12.71 18.49
CA CYS A 85 -5.15 11.69 17.45
C CYS A 85 -4.12 12.08 16.39
N GLU A 86 -4.12 13.33 15.96
CA GLU A 86 -3.12 13.90 15.07
C GLU A 86 -1.73 13.80 15.69
N TYR A 87 -1.63 14.10 16.99
CA TYR A 87 -0.39 13.90 17.73
C TYR A 87 0.00 12.41 17.82
N LEU A 88 -0.95 11.51 18.12
CA LEU A 88 -0.65 10.08 18.18
C LEU A 88 -0.10 9.56 16.84
N TYR A 89 -0.71 9.95 15.73
CA TYR A 89 -0.21 9.58 14.42
C TYR A 89 1.21 10.09 14.22
N TYR A 90 1.46 11.37 14.49
CA TYR A 90 2.81 11.95 14.43
C TYR A 90 3.81 11.18 15.30
N TRP A 91 3.41 10.80 16.52
CA TRP A 91 4.26 10.05 17.43
C TRP A 91 4.60 8.65 16.90
N ILE A 92 3.66 7.94 16.28
CA ILE A 92 3.93 6.65 15.63
C ILE A 92 4.86 6.84 14.44
N TYR A 93 4.64 7.88 13.64
CA TYR A 93 5.53 8.21 12.52
C TYR A 93 6.97 8.37 13.01
N GLU A 94 7.20 9.19 14.05
CA GLU A 94 8.52 9.35 14.65
C GLU A 94 9.05 8.02 15.18
N LEU A 95 8.24 7.29 15.95
CA LEU A 95 8.65 6.02 16.53
C LEU A 95 9.15 5.05 15.44
N LEU A 96 8.49 4.98 14.29
CA LEU A 96 8.90 4.11 13.19
C LEU A 96 10.08 4.67 12.39
N HIS A 97 10.21 5.99 12.24
CA HIS A 97 11.20 6.61 11.35
C HIS A 97 12.43 7.20 12.06
N HIS A 98 12.52 7.14 13.39
CA HIS A 98 13.64 7.70 14.16
C HIS A 98 14.91 6.83 14.10
N LYS A 99 14.87 5.61 13.53
CA LYS A 99 16.02 4.68 13.49
C LYS A 99 16.72 4.63 12.12
N ASP A 100 17.96 5.13 12.09
CA ASP A 100 19.05 4.75 11.17
C ASP A 100 18.80 4.71 9.66
N ASN A 101 18.04 5.65 9.07
CA ASN A 101 17.82 5.71 7.62
C ASN A 101 17.34 4.37 7.01
N ILE A 102 16.81 3.46 7.83
CA ILE A 102 16.17 2.27 7.31
C ILE A 102 14.87 2.82 6.74
N ASP A 103 14.76 2.75 5.42
CA ASP A 103 13.53 2.99 4.68
C ASP A 103 12.55 1.92 5.14
N ILE A 104 11.94 2.14 6.31
CA ILE A 104 10.92 1.27 6.85
C ILE A 104 9.73 1.51 5.93
N THR A 105 9.53 0.60 4.98
CA THR A 105 8.37 0.55 4.07
C THR A 105 7.04 0.30 4.79
N VAL A 106 7.04 0.31 6.12
CA VAL A 106 5.86 0.13 6.95
C VAL A 106 5.01 1.37 6.83
N GLN A 107 3.80 1.15 6.36
CA GLN A 107 2.83 2.22 6.21
C GLN A 107 2.34 2.60 7.61
N VAL A 108 2.61 3.84 8.02
CA VAL A 108 2.29 4.35 9.37
C VAL A 108 0.79 4.32 9.64
N ASP A 109 0.00 4.53 8.60
CA ASP A 109 -1.46 4.41 8.62
C ASP A 109 -1.92 3.00 8.99
N GLU A 110 -1.28 1.94 8.48
CA GLU A 110 -1.65 0.57 8.86
C GLU A 110 -1.47 0.33 10.36
N VAL A 111 -0.37 0.81 10.94
CA VAL A 111 -0.09 0.67 12.38
C VAL A 111 -1.05 1.53 13.21
N TYR A 112 -1.28 2.77 12.78
CA TYR A 112 -2.20 3.70 13.45
C TYR A 112 -3.64 3.19 13.43
N ASP A 113 -4.14 2.76 12.28
CA ASP A 113 -5.49 2.22 12.12
C ASP A 113 -5.67 0.95 12.95
N GLU A 114 -4.65 0.09 13.01
CA GLU A 114 -4.71 -1.11 13.84
C GLU A 114 -4.80 -0.77 15.33
N LEU A 115 -4.01 0.18 15.82
CA LEU A 115 -4.10 0.66 17.21
C LEU A 115 -5.48 1.26 17.50
N LEU A 116 -6.03 2.08 16.60
CA LEU A 116 -7.37 2.63 16.77
C LEU A 116 -8.45 1.54 16.78
N ASN A 117 -8.34 0.53 15.92
CA ASN A 117 -9.27 -0.59 15.87
C ASN A 117 -9.25 -1.40 17.18
N ILE A 118 -8.05 -1.66 17.73
CA ILE A 118 -7.88 -2.31 19.02
C ILE A 118 -8.54 -1.48 20.13
N PHE A 119 -8.30 -0.15 20.14
CA PHE A 119 -8.92 0.75 21.10
C PHE A 119 -10.45 0.71 21.03
N ILE A 120 -11.02 0.87 19.82
CA ILE A 120 -12.48 0.90 19.63
C ILE A 120 -13.12 -0.42 20.03
N LYS A 121 -12.49 -1.55 19.67
CA LYS A 121 -12.96 -2.88 20.07
C LYS A 121 -12.90 -3.05 21.58
N GLY A 122 -11.74 -2.75 22.18
CA GLY A 122 -11.55 -2.82 23.63
C GLY A 122 -12.51 -1.92 24.40
N TYR A 123 -12.78 -0.71 23.90
CA TYR A 123 -13.71 0.21 24.53
C TYR A 123 -15.14 -0.36 24.57
N LYS A 124 -15.58 -0.99 23.47
CA LYS A 124 -16.89 -1.66 23.38
C LYS A 124 -16.96 -2.88 24.30
N ASP A 125 -15.92 -3.71 24.29
CA ASP A 125 -15.87 -4.95 25.09
C ASP A 125 -15.88 -4.65 26.59
N LEU A 126 -15.25 -3.55 27.01
CA LEU A 126 -15.20 -3.11 28.40
C LEU A 126 -16.48 -2.41 28.88
N ARG A 127 -17.48 -2.24 27.99
CA ARG A 127 -18.77 -1.59 28.27
C ARG A 127 -18.63 -0.24 28.97
N PHE A 128 -17.67 0.57 28.53
CA PHE A 128 -17.59 1.94 29.03
C PHE A 128 -18.85 2.72 28.60
N GLU A 129 -19.50 3.36 29.57
CA GLU A 129 -20.63 4.24 29.30
C GLU A 129 -20.14 5.55 28.68
N GLY A 130 -20.70 5.92 27.52
CA GLY A 130 -20.42 7.18 26.85
C GLY A 130 -19.96 7.04 25.40
N ASP A 131 -20.17 8.10 24.62
CA ASP A 131 -19.80 8.14 23.21
C ASP A 131 -18.28 8.16 23.02
N ILE A 132 -17.80 7.38 22.05
CA ILE A 132 -16.41 7.40 21.61
C ILE A 132 -16.17 8.69 20.81
N LYS A 133 -15.67 9.73 21.47
CA LYS A 133 -15.35 11.01 20.82
C LYS A 133 -14.24 10.87 19.77
N ILE A 134 -13.34 9.92 19.98
CA ILE A 134 -12.22 9.56 19.09
C ILE A 134 -12.68 9.01 17.73
N LEU A 135 -13.98 8.74 17.50
CA LEU A 135 -14.51 8.42 16.17
C LEU A 135 -14.21 9.51 15.12
N ARG A 136 -13.95 10.75 15.53
CA ARG A 136 -13.50 11.82 14.62
C ARG A 136 -12.13 11.54 13.99
N CYS A 137 -11.27 10.80 14.68
CA CYS A 137 -9.91 10.49 14.26
C CYS A 137 -9.88 9.58 13.02
N LEU A 138 -10.91 8.76 12.83
CA LEU A 138 -11.07 7.90 11.64
C LEU A 138 -11.67 8.66 10.44
N LYS A 139 -12.53 9.65 10.67
CA LYS A 139 -13.27 10.32 9.58
C LYS A 139 -12.43 11.35 8.83
N ASN A 140 -11.52 12.03 9.53
CA ASN A 140 -10.74 13.15 8.99
C ASN A 140 -9.23 12.92 9.09
N GLY A 141 -8.79 11.65 9.10
CA GLY A 141 -7.39 11.28 9.28
C GLY A 141 -6.43 12.09 8.40
N ILE A 142 -5.30 12.48 8.98
CA ILE A 142 -4.20 13.10 8.23
C ILE A 142 -3.78 12.08 7.16
N LYS A 143 -3.69 12.54 5.91
CA LYS A 143 -3.26 11.70 4.80
C LYS A 143 -1.74 11.61 4.76
N GLU A 144 -1.22 10.51 4.23
CA GLU A 144 0.21 10.26 4.06
C GLU A 144 0.98 11.48 3.49
N ILE A 145 0.36 12.19 2.54
CA ILE A 145 0.91 13.35 1.84
C ILE A 145 1.18 14.58 2.73
N ASP A 146 0.52 14.66 3.88
CA ASP A 146 0.61 15.80 4.79
C ASP A 146 1.74 15.62 5.83
N PHE A 147 2.32 14.42 5.97
CA PHE A 147 3.32 14.12 7.03
C PHE A 147 4.70 14.72 6.86
N PRO A 148 5.32 14.75 5.66
CA PRO A 148 6.59 15.45 5.51
C PRO A 148 6.49 16.92 5.95
N LYS A 149 5.31 17.53 5.77
CA LYS A 149 5.02 18.90 6.22
C LYS A 149 4.87 18.98 7.74
N ILE A 150 4.07 18.09 8.34
CA ILE A 150 3.88 18.05 9.80
C ILE A 150 5.20 17.78 10.52
N ARG A 151 5.99 16.82 10.03
CA ARG A 151 7.34 16.53 10.54
C ARG A 151 8.23 17.76 10.46
N ALA A 152 8.35 18.37 9.27
CA ALA A 152 9.17 19.57 9.11
C ALA A 152 8.77 20.71 10.04
N ILE A 153 7.45 20.91 10.23
CA ILE A 153 6.91 21.95 11.13
C ILE A 153 7.23 21.61 12.59
N TYR A 154 7.06 20.35 13.02
CA TYR A 154 7.34 19.96 14.39
C TYR A 154 8.84 19.88 14.71
N ASP A 155 9.69 19.50 13.75
CA ASP A 155 11.14 19.58 13.89
C ASP A 155 11.61 21.03 14.04
N MET A 156 11.04 21.93 13.23
CA MET A 156 11.28 23.37 13.35
C MET A 156 10.80 23.87 14.72
N TYR A 157 9.62 23.44 15.17
CA TYR A 157 9.06 23.75 16.48
C TYR A 157 9.98 23.31 17.63
N ASN A 158 10.41 22.05 17.63
CA ASN A 158 11.33 21.52 18.63
C ASN A 158 12.65 22.25 18.64
N LYS A 159 13.21 22.59 17.46
CA LYS A 159 14.45 23.38 17.37
C LYS A 159 14.28 24.76 17.99
N ILE A 160 13.16 25.44 17.72
CA ILE A 160 12.86 26.75 18.31
C ILE A 160 12.76 26.62 19.84
N ILE A 161 11.97 25.69 20.35
CA ILE A 161 11.72 25.55 21.80
C ILE A 161 12.94 25.08 22.58
N THR A 162 13.74 24.18 22.02
CA THR A 162 14.98 23.73 22.67
C THR A 162 15.99 24.86 22.83
N HIS A 163 15.98 25.85 21.94
CA HIS A 163 16.87 27.01 21.99
C HIS A 163 16.29 28.19 22.78
N THR A 164 14.97 28.38 22.76
CA THR A 164 14.31 29.45 23.50
C THR A 164 13.75 28.92 24.83
N TYR A 165 14.48 29.18 25.91
CA TYR A 165 14.12 28.90 27.30
C TYR A 165 12.60 28.96 27.59
N ARG A 166 12.00 27.79 27.90
CA ARG A 166 10.75 27.49 28.65
C ARG A 166 9.46 28.31 28.45
N ASN A 167 9.40 29.32 27.59
CA ASN A 167 8.17 30.09 27.38
C ASN A 167 7.35 29.53 26.22
N VAL A 168 6.25 28.86 26.58
CA VAL A 168 5.19 28.40 25.67
C VAL A 168 4.65 29.54 24.79
N ASP A 169 4.77 30.79 25.25
CA ASP A 169 4.35 31.98 24.52
C ASP A 169 5.12 32.24 23.21
N ASN A 170 6.40 31.82 23.11
CA ASN A 170 7.21 32.11 21.92
C ASN A 170 6.69 31.43 20.65
N PHE A 171 6.04 30.26 20.79
CA PHE A 171 5.46 29.62 19.61
C PHE A 171 4.20 30.30 19.13
N LYS A 172 3.43 30.89 20.06
CA LYS A 172 2.28 31.69 19.70
C LYS A 172 2.69 32.85 18.80
N ASP A 173 3.82 33.51 19.10
CA ASP A 173 4.37 34.57 18.26
C ASP A 173 4.75 34.08 16.86
N VAL A 174 5.34 32.88 16.74
CA VAL A 174 5.67 32.27 15.44
C VAL A 174 4.40 31.96 14.64
N VAL A 175 3.40 31.36 15.29
CA VAL A 175 2.10 31.06 14.67
C VAL A 175 1.40 32.35 14.26
N ASP A 176 1.43 33.39 15.09
CA ASP A 176 0.86 34.69 14.81
C ASP A 176 1.58 35.38 13.64
N MET A 177 2.91 35.29 13.57
CA MET A 177 3.70 35.77 12.42
C MET A 177 3.33 35.04 11.13
N MET A 178 3.19 33.72 11.18
CA MET A 178 2.79 32.91 10.01
C MET A 178 1.35 33.21 9.59
N ASN A 179 0.41 33.30 10.52
CA ASN A 179 -0.99 33.66 10.25
C ASN A 179 -1.09 35.06 9.65
N LYS A 180 -0.33 36.02 10.17
CA LYS A 180 -0.22 37.37 9.62
C LYS A 180 0.33 37.35 8.19
N HIS A 181 1.33 36.51 7.92
CA HIS A 181 1.90 36.35 6.58
C HIS A 181 0.91 35.68 5.60
N ASN A 182 0.25 34.60 6.02
CA ASN A 182 -0.76 33.89 5.22
C ASN A 182 -1.93 34.81 4.87
N LYS A 183 -2.43 35.60 5.84
CA LYS A 183 -3.47 36.60 5.60
C LYS A 183 -3.02 37.66 4.59
N LYS A 184 -1.76 38.11 4.67
CA LYS A 184 -1.19 39.06 3.70
C LYS A 184 -1.13 38.45 2.29
N MET A 185 -0.73 37.17 2.18
CA MET A 185 -0.70 36.44 0.90
C MET A 185 -2.09 36.25 0.31
N GLU A 186 -3.10 35.91 1.12
CA GLU A 186 -4.49 35.81 0.68
C GLU A 186 -5.02 37.15 0.15
N THR A 187 -4.73 38.25 0.86
CA THR A 187 -5.13 39.60 0.39
C THR A 187 -4.42 39.98 -0.91
N LEU A 188 -3.13 39.64 -1.06
CA LEU A 188 -2.36 39.94 -2.26
C LEU A 188 -2.90 39.17 -3.47
N ASN A 189 -3.24 37.89 -3.29
CA ASN A 189 -3.80 37.05 -4.35
C ASN A 189 -5.20 37.52 -4.77
N GLY A 190 -6.00 38.05 -3.84
CA GLY A 190 -7.29 38.68 -4.15
C GLY A 190 -7.14 39.98 -4.96
N GLU A 191 -6.06 40.74 -4.77
CA GLU A 191 -5.75 41.94 -5.57
C GLU A 191 -5.21 41.58 -6.95
N ILE A 192 -4.32 40.58 -7.04
CA ILE A 192 -3.74 40.13 -8.31
C ILE A 192 -4.82 39.51 -9.21
N SER A 193 -5.86 38.88 -8.66
CA SER A 193 -6.96 38.31 -9.47
C SER A 193 -7.81 39.37 -10.21
N LYS A 194 -7.60 40.67 -9.97
CA LYS A 194 -8.25 41.77 -10.70
C LYS A 194 -7.39 42.34 -11.83
N SER A 195 -6.20 41.81 -12.08
CA SER A 195 -5.52 42.14 -13.34
C SER A 195 -6.43 41.74 -14.50
N PRO A 196 -6.69 42.64 -15.48
CA PRO A 196 -7.59 42.37 -16.58
C PRO A 196 -7.14 41.06 -17.22
N ILE A 197 -8.02 40.06 -17.21
CA ILE A 197 -7.80 38.77 -17.85
C ILE A 197 -7.34 39.11 -19.27
N THR A 198 -6.04 38.99 -19.53
CA THR A 198 -5.50 39.08 -20.87
C THR A 198 -6.20 37.98 -21.62
N ILE A 199 -7.10 38.38 -22.52
CA ILE A 199 -7.93 37.48 -23.32
C ILE A 199 -7.00 36.35 -23.78
N PRO A 200 -7.25 35.10 -23.37
CA PRO A 200 -6.33 34.01 -23.67
C PRO A 200 -6.13 34.00 -25.18
N CYS A 201 -4.89 34.23 -25.61
CA CYS A 201 -4.52 34.09 -27.01
C CYS A 201 -5.06 32.74 -27.45
N LYS A 202 -5.87 32.76 -28.52
CA LYS A 202 -6.63 31.63 -29.06
C LYS A 202 -5.69 30.44 -29.22
N SER A 203 -5.56 29.62 -28.18
CA SER A 203 -4.66 28.48 -28.18
C SER A 203 -5.27 27.51 -29.18
N ASN A 204 -4.46 27.00 -30.11
CA ASN A 204 -4.91 25.98 -31.06
C ASN A 204 -5.23 24.69 -30.28
N ILE A 205 -6.44 24.60 -29.74
CA ILE A 205 -7.00 23.43 -29.04
C ILE A 205 -6.85 22.19 -29.93
N ALA A 206 -6.91 22.36 -31.26
CA ALA A 206 -6.67 21.31 -32.23
C ALA A 206 -5.30 20.62 -32.05
N ALA A 207 -4.23 21.37 -31.76
CA ALA A 207 -2.90 20.78 -31.57
C ALA A 207 -2.87 19.86 -30.34
N HIS A 208 -3.50 20.29 -29.24
CA HIS A 208 -3.54 19.50 -28.02
C HIS A 208 -4.39 18.23 -28.19
N ILE A 209 -5.51 18.32 -28.92
CA ILE A 209 -6.36 17.16 -29.25
C ILE A 209 -5.59 16.17 -30.13
N ILE A 210 -4.90 16.65 -31.17
CA ILE A 210 -4.11 15.80 -32.08
C ILE A 210 -3.00 15.06 -31.33
N ILE A 211 -2.26 15.76 -30.45
CA ILE A 211 -1.21 15.14 -29.63
C ILE A 211 -1.79 14.05 -28.73
N THR A 212 -2.90 14.32 -28.04
CA THR A 212 -3.53 13.30 -27.17
C THR A 212 -4.02 12.07 -27.94
N LEU A 213 -4.55 12.26 -29.15
CA LEU A 213 -4.99 11.16 -30.02
C LEU A 213 -3.82 10.29 -30.49
N LEU A 214 -2.71 10.91 -30.90
CA LEU A 214 -1.48 10.22 -31.30
C LEU A 214 -0.87 9.39 -30.17
N VAL A 215 -0.76 9.98 -28.97
CA VAL A 215 -0.22 9.29 -27.79
C VAL A 215 -1.10 8.09 -27.41
N THR A 216 -2.42 8.27 -27.43
CA THR A 216 -3.36 7.18 -27.12
C THR A 216 -3.27 6.04 -28.13
N LEU A 217 -3.20 6.35 -29.43
CA LEU A 217 -3.02 5.35 -30.49
C LEU A 217 -1.71 4.56 -30.32
N LEU A 218 -0.60 5.24 -30.01
CA LEU A 218 0.68 4.57 -29.76
C LEU A 218 0.57 3.59 -28.58
N ILE A 219 -0.03 4.01 -27.46
CA ILE A 219 -0.23 3.14 -26.30
C ILE A 219 -1.09 1.92 -26.67
N CYS A 220 -2.19 2.11 -27.41
CA CYS A 220 -3.03 1.01 -27.88
C CYS A 220 -2.25 0.02 -28.76
N ILE A 221 -1.41 0.51 -29.68
CA ILE A 221 -0.57 -0.34 -30.53
C ILE A 221 0.44 -1.12 -29.68
N PHE A 222 1.11 -0.47 -28.72
CA PHE A 222 2.04 -1.15 -27.81
C PHE A 222 1.36 -2.24 -26.99
N ILE A 223 0.19 -1.96 -26.41
CA ILE A 223 -0.60 -2.97 -25.68
C ILE A 223 -0.98 -4.12 -26.62
N PHE A 224 -1.41 -3.84 -27.84
CA PHE A 224 -1.77 -4.88 -28.82
C PHE A 224 -0.57 -5.78 -29.16
N VAL A 225 0.61 -5.21 -29.38
CA VAL A 225 1.84 -5.97 -29.64
C VAL A 225 2.22 -6.82 -28.43
N LEU A 226 2.19 -6.26 -27.22
CA LEU A 226 2.49 -6.98 -25.98
C LEU A 226 1.51 -8.13 -25.73
N LEU A 227 0.22 -7.90 -25.95
CA LEU A 227 -0.80 -8.95 -25.86
C LEU A 227 -0.56 -10.02 -26.92
N LYS A 228 -0.32 -9.66 -28.18
CA LYS A 228 -0.05 -10.64 -29.25
C LYS A 228 1.18 -11.50 -28.94
N VAL A 229 2.27 -10.90 -28.47
CA VAL A 229 3.48 -11.63 -28.07
C VAL A 229 3.21 -12.52 -26.86
N LYS A 230 2.49 -12.02 -25.85
CA LYS A 230 2.14 -12.80 -24.65
C LYS A 230 1.20 -13.96 -24.97
N TYR A 231 0.18 -13.77 -25.80
CA TYR A 231 -0.69 -14.84 -26.27
C TYR A 231 0.06 -15.85 -27.13
N HIS A 232 1.00 -15.42 -27.97
CA HIS A 232 1.82 -16.34 -28.75
C HIS A 232 2.73 -17.18 -27.83
N ILE A 233 3.38 -16.57 -26.83
CA ILE A 233 4.21 -17.27 -25.85
C ILE A 233 3.35 -18.22 -24.98
N ILE A 234 2.20 -17.76 -24.48
CA ILE A 234 1.28 -18.58 -23.67
C ILE A 234 0.72 -19.73 -24.52
N CYS A 235 0.29 -19.49 -25.75
CA CYS A 235 -0.25 -20.53 -26.63
C CYS A 235 0.85 -21.53 -27.01
N MET A 236 2.09 -21.06 -27.24
CA MET A 236 3.24 -21.94 -27.46
C MET A 236 3.55 -22.78 -26.22
N TYR A 237 3.57 -22.19 -25.02
CA TYR A 237 3.80 -22.91 -23.75
C TYR A 237 2.67 -23.89 -23.45
N PHE A 238 1.42 -23.49 -23.64
CA PHE A 238 0.25 -24.32 -23.37
C PHE A 238 0.15 -25.49 -24.35
N CYS A 239 0.48 -25.29 -25.64
CA CYS A 239 0.61 -26.37 -26.61
C CYS A 239 1.80 -27.29 -26.32
N TYR A 240 2.87 -26.79 -25.69
CA TYR A 240 4.06 -27.58 -25.37
C TYR A 240 3.90 -28.40 -24.08
N PHE A 241 3.16 -27.90 -23.07
CA PHE A 241 3.04 -28.53 -21.75
C PHE A 241 1.69 -29.20 -21.45
N SER A 242 0.63 -28.90 -22.19
CA SER A 242 -0.65 -29.59 -21.98
C SER A 242 -0.60 -31.00 -22.57
N GLU A 243 -0.99 -32.02 -21.80
CA GLU A 243 -1.09 -33.42 -22.26
C GLU A 243 -1.96 -33.59 -23.53
N CYS A 244 -2.83 -32.61 -23.82
CA CYS A 244 -3.56 -32.52 -25.09
C CYS A 244 -2.64 -32.36 -26.32
N GLY A 245 -1.46 -31.73 -26.18
CA GLY A 245 -0.49 -31.52 -27.26
C GLY A 245 0.15 -32.81 -27.76
N LEU A 246 0.38 -33.78 -26.85
CA LEU A 246 0.85 -35.12 -27.22
C LEU A 246 -0.24 -35.91 -27.96
N TRP A 247 -1.51 -35.71 -27.58
CA TRP A 247 -2.65 -36.35 -28.24
C TRP A 247 -2.90 -35.81 -29.65
N ILE A 248 -2.77 -34.50 -29.87
CA ILE A 248 -2.86 -33.92 -31.23
C ILE A 248 -1.68 -34.40 -32.10
N ARG A 249 -0.47 -34.53 -31.53
CA ARG A 249 0.70 -35.04 -32.25
C ARG A 249 0.56 -36.50 -32.69
N SER A 250 -0.17 -37.34 -31.97
CA SER A 250 -0.42 -38.74 -32.36
C SER A 250 -1.56 -38.89 -33.38
N VAL A 251 -2.54 -37.99 -33.38
CA VAL A 251 -3.67 -38.01 -34.33
C VAL A 251 -3.25 -37.58 -35.75
N ILE A 252 -2.28 -36.67 -35.89
CA ILE A 252 -1.85 -36.13 -37.20
C ILE A 252 -1.19 -37.22 -38.10
N PRO A 253 -0.22 -38.03 -37.64
CA PRO A 253 0.35 -39.12 -38.44
C PRO A 253 -0.68 -40.19 -38.77
N TRP A 254 -1.58 -40.50 -37.83
CA TRP A 254 -2.64 -41.50 -38.04
C TRP A 254 -3.62 -41.08 -39.13
N ARG A 255 -4.06 -39.81 -39.14
CA ARG A 255 -4.89 -39.29 -40.24
C ARG A 255 -4.14 -39.18 -41.57
N ARG A 256 -2.85 -38.84 -41.55
CA ARG A 256 -2.04 -38.79 -42.79
C ARG A 256 -1.90 -40.19 -43.41
N LYS A 257 -1.63 -41.22 -42.58
CA LYS A 257 -1.60 -42.63 -43.02
C LYS A 257 -2.96 -43.14 -43.53
N LEU A 258 -4.07 -42.71 -42.93
CA LEU A 258 -5.42 -43.04 -43.41
C LEU A 258 -5.73 -42.42 -44.78
N TRP A 259 -5.19 -41.24 -45.07
CA TRP A 259 -5.35 -40.57 -46.36
C TRP A 259 -4.42 -41.16 -47.42
N ASP A 260 -3.17 -41.47 -47.06
CA ASP A 260 -2.22 -42.13 -47.96
C ASP A 260 -2.72 -43.55 -48.34
N ASN A 261 -3.40 -44.27 -47.43
CA ASN A 261 -4.01 -45.57 -47.74
C ASN A 261 -5.30 -45.49 -48.58
N LYS A 262 -5.91 -44.31 -48.75
CA LYS A 262 -7.09 -44.18 -49.62
C LYS A 262 -6.73 -44.17 -51.11
N ASP A 263 -5.46 -43.96 -51.45
CA ASP A 263 -4.98 -44.11 -52.82
C ASP A 263 -4.67 -45.58 -53.18
N ASP A 264 -4.56 -46.50 -52.21
CA ASP A 264 -4.40 -47.94 -52.48
C ASP A 264 -5.70 -48.63 -52.93
N GLU A 265 -6.87 -48.04 -52.68
CA GLU A 265 -8.16 -48.50 -53.25
C GLU A 265 -8.25 -48.25 -54.76
N LYS A 266 -7.33 -47.46 -55.33
CA LYS A 266 -7.26 -47.17 -56.77
C LYS A 266 -6.43 -48.20 -57.57
N ASN A 267 -5.81 -49.18 -56.91
CA ASN A 267 -5.02 -50.23 -57.57
C ASN A 267 -5.80 -51.53 -57.87
N ILE A 268 -7.11 -51.58 -57.68
CA ILE A 268 -7.95 -52.74 -58.05
C ILE A 268 -8.14 -52.87 -59.59
N TYR A 269 -7.78 -51.85 -60.37
CA TYR A 269 -7.96 -51.84 -61.84
C TYR A 269 -6.65 -51.79 -62.65
N HIS A 270 -5.52 -52.21 -62.06
CA HIS A 270 -4.31 -52.43 -62.85
C HIS A 270 -4.07 -53.92 -63.09
N ASP A 271 -4.22 -54.30 -64.36
CA ASP A 271 -3.95 -55.63 -64.89
C ASP A 271 -2.57 -56.15 -64.47
N PRO A 272 -2.47 -57.44 -64.09
CA PRO A 272 -1.27 -58.01 -63.51
C PRO A 272 -0.15 -58.11 -64.55
N GLN A 273 0.86 -57.25 -64.42
CA GLN A 273 2.14 -57.47 -65.09
C GLN A 273 2.91 -58.57 -64.37
N ILE A 274 2.94 -59.72 -65.03
CA ILE A 274 3.73 -60.89 -64.69
C ILE A 274 5.23 -60.58 -64.86
N SER A 275 6.00 -61.05 -63.89
CA SER A 275 7.47 -61.21 -63.89
C SER A 275 8.28 -59.95 -63.56
N SER A 276 9.40 -60.02 -62.86
CA SER A 276 10.31 -61.14 -62.62
C SER A 276 11.23 -60.78 -61.45
N SER A 277 11.57 -61.77 -60.62
CA SER A 277 12.73 -61.77 -59.69
C SER A 277 12.70 -60.70 -58.58
N MET A 278 13.20 -60.88 -57.37
CA MET A 278 14.23 -61.77 -56.87
C MET A 278 14.03 -61.88 -55.36
N LEU A 279 14.06 -63.10 -54.84
CA LEU A 279 14.20 -63.39 -53.41
C LEU A 279 15.45 -62.73 -52.84
N ARG A 280 15.27 -61.88 -51.82
CA ARG A 280 16.21 -61.65 -50.73
C ARG A 280 15.33 -61.56 -49.47
N ASP A 281 14.96 -62.66 -48.84
CA ASP A 281 15.83 -63.46 -47.98
C ASP A 281 17.15 -62.76 -47.65
N CYS A 282 17.20 -62.08 -46.50
CA CYS A 282 18.30 -62.31 -45.59
C CYS A 282 17.97 -61.82 -44.17
N ARG A 283 17.80 -62.82 -43.29
CA ARG A 283 18.59 -63.03 -42.07
C ARG A 283 18.48 -61.96 -40.97
N TYR A 284 17.73 -62.25 -39.90
CA TYR A 284 18.09 -63.08 -38.74
C TYR A 284 18.70 -62.28 -37.59
N ASN A 285 18.36 -62.73 -36.37
CA ASN A 285 19.27 -62.83 -35.22
C ASN A 285 19.54 -61.52 -34.44
N ILE A 286 19.45 -61.41 -33.11
CA ILE A 286 19.52 -62.41 -32.02
C ILE A 286 18.80 -61.85 -30.79
N SER A 287 17.94 -62.66 -30.16
CA SER A 287 17.54 -62.48 -28.75
C SER A 287 18.58 -63.15 -27.84
N TYR A 288 19.25 -62.36 -27.00
CA TYR A 288 20.04 -62.88 -25.88
C TYR A 288 19.22 -62.79 -24.59
N ASN A 289 18.96 -63.96 -24.03
CA ASN A 289 18.68 -64.20 -22.61
C ASN A 289 19.91 -63.85 -21.77
N TYR A 290 19.72 -63.41 -20.51
CA TYR A 290 20.46 -63.96 -19.37
C TYR A 290 19.66 -63.77 -18.07
N GLN A 291 19.35 -64.93 -17.46
CA GLN A 291 19.06 -65.29 -16.07
C GLN A 291 18.28 -64.33 -15.15
#